data_AF-A0A4Z0BPZ5-F1
#
_entry.id   AF-A0A4Z0BPZ5-F1
#
_cell.length_a   1.000
_cell.length_b   1.000
_cell.length_c   1.000
_cell.angle_alpha   90.00
_cell.angle_beta   90.00
_cell.angle_gamma   90.00
#
_symmetry.space_group_name_H-M   'P 1'
#
loop_
_entity.id
_entity.type
_entity.pdbx_description
1 polymer ?
#
loop_
_entity_poly.entity_id
_entity_poly.type
_entity_poly.pdbx_seq_one_letter_code
_entity_poly.pdbx_strand_id
1 'polypeptide(L)'
;MRVKNQRDFVAGLMFTVVGVAFAWGATNYNIGEGARMGPGYFPLLVGTLLAILGLIVAFEGLVVETEDGGKIGAIAWKPLFFIIAGNVVFGIALGGLPAIGVPAMGLIVGIYALTIVAAMAGDEFKWKEVLILGTILAIGSYFAFVYMLNLQFPVWPSFIVR
;
A
#
# COMPACT_ATOMS: atom_id res chain seq x y z
N MET A 1 -0.10 -28.47 -19.95
CA MET A 1 -1.31 -27.97 -19.26
C MET A 1 -1.80 -26.73 -20.00
N ARG A 2 -3.11 -26.61 -20.27
CA ARG A 2 -3.70 -25.42 -20.90
C ARG A 2 -4.09 -24.46 -19.76
N VAL A 3 -3.71 -23.18 -19.85
CA VAL A 3 -4.13 -22.17 -18.87
C VAL A 3 -5.64 -21.98 -18.98
N LYS A 4 -6.35 -22.14 -17.86
CA LYS A 4 -7.83 -22.11 -17.80
C LYS A 4 -8.37 -20.74 -17.39
N ASN A 5 -7.60 -19.99 -16.61
CA ASN A 5 -7.83 -18.58 -16.31
C ASN A 5 -6.52 -17.80 -16.45
N GLN A 6 -6.42 -17.01 -17.53
CA GLN A 6 -5.18 -16.27 -17.85
C GLN A 6 -4.88 -15.16 -16.85
N ARG A 7 -5.91 -14.46 -16.36
CA ARG A 7 -5.78 -13.36 -15.40
C ARG A 7 -5.19 -13.85 -14.09
N ASP A 8 -5.74 -14.92 -13.53
CA ASP A 8 -5.28 -15.44 -12.25
C ASP A 8 -3.87 -16.05 -12.40
N PHE A 9 -3.62 -16.76 -13.49
CA PHE A 9 -2.28 -17.30 -13.77
C PHE A 9 -1.22 -16.18 -13.84
N VAL A 10 -1.48 -15.11 -14.59
CA VAL A 10 -0.52 -14.02 -14.77
C VAL A 10 -0.41 -13.14 -13.51
N ALA A 11 -1.52 -12.89 -12.81
CA ALA A 11 -1.50 -12.16 -11.54
C ALA A 11 -0.73 -12.94 -10.46
N GLY A 12 -0.98 -14.25 -10.35
CA GLY A 12 -0.25 -15.14 -9.45
C GLY A 12 1.25 -15.14 -9.73
N LEU A 13 1.64 -15.24 -11.01
CA LEU A 13 3.04 -15.21 -11.41
C LEU A 13 3.70 -13.85 -11.11
N MET A 14 2.99 -12.74 -11.35
CA MET A 14 3.42 -11.40 -10.94
C MET A 14 3.65 -11.31 -9.43
N PHE A 15 2.71 -11.78 -8.61
CA PHE A 15 2.86 -11.79 -7.15
C PHE A 15 4.00 -12.69 -6.70
N THR A 16 4.22 -13.84 -7.32
CA THR A 16 5.35 -14.71 -7.05
C THR A 16 6.68 -14.01 -7.34
N VAL A 17 6.84 -13.41 -8.52
CA VAL A 17 8.08 -12.74 -8.91
C VAL A 17 8.37 -11.56 -7.98
N VAL A 18 7.38 -10.72 -7.72
CA VAL A 18 7.53 -9.57 -6.81
C VAL A 18 7.84 -10.04 -5.38
N GLY A 19 7.11 -11.03 -4.87
CA GLY A 19 7.32 -11.60 -3.54
C GLY A 19 8.72 -12.18 -3.37
N VAL A 20 9.19 -12.96 -4.33
CA VAL A 20 10.56 -13.51 -4.35
C VAL A 20 11.60 -12.39 -4.43
N ALA A 21 11.39 -11.36 -5.25
CA ALA A 21 12.31 -10.23 -5.35
C ALA A 21 12.44 -9.47 -4.02
N PHE A 22 11.33 -9.25 -3.30
CA PHE A 22 11.36 -8.63 -1.97
C PHE A 22 12.00 -9.56 -0.94
N ALA A 23 11.67 -10.84 -0.92
CA ALA A 23 12.24 -11.82 0.01
C ALA A 23 13.75 -11.97 -0.19
N TRP A 24 14.21 -12.05 -1.43
CA TRP A 24 15.63 -12.11 -1.77
C TRP A 24 16.32 -10.77 -1.49
N GLY A 25 15.71 -9.64 -1.87
CA GLY A 25 16.24 -8.31 -1.56
C GLY A 25 16.44 -8.11 -0.05
N ALA A 26 15.52 -8.64 0.76
CA ALA A 26 15.57 -8.58 2.22
C ALA A 26 16.79 -9.29 2.82
N THR A 27 17.35 -10.31 2.15
CA THR A 27 18.53 -11.02 2.66
C THR A 27 19.80 -10.18 2.60
N ASN A 28 19.80 -9.07 1.86
CA ASN A 28 20.90 -8.09 1.87
C ASN A 28 20.84 -7.13 3.07
N TYR A 29 19.76 -7.17 3.86
CA TYR A 29 19.58 -6.36 5.06
C TYR A 29 19.72 -7.21 6.32
N ASN A 30 20.03 -6.58 7.44
CA ASN A 30 19.97 -7.26 8.73
C ASN A 30 18.51 -7.61 9.05
N ILE A 31 18.22 -8.92 9.19
CA ILE A 31 16.89 -9.43 9.52
C ILE A 31 16.60 -9.25 11.02
N GLY A 32 17.64 -9.26 11.87
CA GLY A 32 17.47 -9.23 13.33
C GLY A 32 16.80 -10.48 13.89
N GLU A 33 16.17 -10.34 15.05
CA GLU A 33 15.43 -11.41 15.74
C GLU A 33 13.92 -11.11 15.74
N GLY A 34 13.06 -12.10 16.00
CA GLY A 34 11.61 -11.88 16.06
C GLY A 34 11.18 -10.83 17.10
N ALA A 35 11.94 -10.67 18.18
CA ALA A 35 11.71 -9.65 19.21
C ALA A 35 12.35 -8.29 18.88
N ARG A 36 13.30 -8.25 17.93
CA ARG A 36 14.02 -7.05 17.48
C ARG A 36 14.18 -7.12 15.97
N MET A 37 13.06 -6.88 15.29
CA MET A 37 12.97 -6.97 13.84
C MET A 37 13.90 -5.95 13.19
N GLY A 38 14.87 -6.43 12.42
CA GLY A 38 15.71 -5.60 11.57
C GLY A 38 14.97 -5.14 10.32
N PRO A 39 15.55 -4.22 9.53
CA PRO A 39 14.93 -3.67 8.32
C PRO A 39 14.59 -4.75 7.27
N GLY A 40 15.29 -5.89 7.27
CA GLY A 40 15.00 -7.02 6.38
C GLY A 40 13.83 -7.90 6.83
N TYR A 41 13.41 -7.85 8.10
CA TYR A 41 12.42 -8.79 8.64
C TYR A 41 11.06 -8.69 7.95
N PHE A 42 10.52 -7.47 7.87
CA PHE A 42 9.19 -7.22 7.31
C PHE A 42 9.14 -7.53 5.80
N PRO A 43 10.09 -7.04 4.96
CA PRO A 43 10.14 -7.42 3.55
C PRO A 43 10.30 -8.92 3.31
N LEU A 44 11.08 -9.63 4.15
CA LEU A 44 11.26 -11.07 4.03
C LEU A 44 9.95 -11.82 4.29
N LEU A 45 9.28 -11.52 5.40
CA LEU A 45 8.04 -12.19 5.82
C LEU A 45 6.92 -11.94 4.81
N VAL A 46 6.64 -10.68 4.48
CA VAL A 46 5.55 -10.32 3.57
C VAL A 46 5.89 -10.77 2.14
N GLY A 47 7.14 -10.64 1.70
CA GLY A 47 7.58 -11.11 0.39
C GLY A 47 7.43 -12.62 0.23
N THR A 48 7.80 -13.41 1.25
CA THR A 48 7.64 -14.86 1.25
C THR A 48 6.16 -15.27 1.22
N LEU A 49 5.32 -14.64 2.06
CA LEU A 49 3.87 -14.89 2.06
C LEU A 49 3.25 -14.54 0.71
N LEU A 50 3.62 -13.38 0.14
CA LEU A 50 3.16 -12.96 -1.17
C LEU A 50 3.58 -13.95 -2.26
N ALA A 51 4.81 -14.49 -2.18
CA ALA A 51 5.29 -15.46 -3.14
C ALA A 51 4.49 -16.77 -3.10
N ILE A 52 4.20 -17.28 -1.90
CA ILE A 52 3.39 -18.48 -1.67
C ILE A 52 1.96 -18.27 -2.17
N LEU A 53 1.31 -17.16 -1.79
CA LEU A 53 -0.03 -16.84 -2.25
C LEU A 53 -0.08 -16.67 -3.77
N GLY A 54 0.94 -16.04 -4.37
CA GLY A 54 1.07 -15.95 -5.83
C GLY A 54 1.16 -17.31 -6.51
N LEU A 55 1.90 -18.26 -5.93
CA LEU A 55 1.99 -19.63 -6.46
C LEU A 55 0.64 -20.35 -6.36
N ILE A 56 -0.09 -20.18 -5.25
CA ILE A 56 -1.44 -20.74 -5.07
C ILE A 56 -2.38 -20.20 -6.15
N VAL A 57 -2.44 -18.88 -6.32
CA VAL A 57 -3.29 -18.24 -7.34
C VAL A 57 -2.89 -18.65 -8.76
N ALA A 58 -1.58 -18.75 -9.04
CA ALA A 58 -1.11 -19.23 -10.33
C ALA A 58 -1.55 -20.68 -10.59
N PHE A 59 -1.49 -21.54 -9.57
CA PHE A 59 -1.97 -22.91 -9.67
C PHE A 59 -3.49 -22.99 -9.87
N GLU A 60 -4.27 -22.18 -9.15
CA GLU A 60 -5.72 -22.06 -9.37
C GLU A 60 -6.05 -21.68 -10.81
N GLY A 61 -5.29 -20.75 -11.42
CA GLY A 61 -5.45 -20.39 -12.83
C GLY A 61 -5.19 -21.52 -13.85
N LEU A 62 -4.51 -22.60 -13.43
CA LEU A 62 -4.29 -23.81 -14.22
C LEU A 62 -5.36 -24.89 -14.01
N VAL A 63 -6.07 -24.87 -12.88
CA VAL A 63 -7.00 -25.94 -12.46
C VAL A 63 -8.46 -25.52 -12.61
N VAL A 64 -8.80 -24.29 -12.22
CA VAL A 64 -10.16 -23.74 -12.20
C VAL A 64 -10.53 -23.19 -13.57
N GLU A 65 -11.65 -23.66 -14.12
CA GLU A 65 -12.21 -23.15 -15.38
C GLU A 65 -13.07 -21.93 -15.14
N THR A 66 -12.88 -20.91 -15.99
CA THR A 66 -13.75 -19.74 -16.06
C THR A 66 -14.42 -19.73 -17.43
N GLU A 67 -15.71 -19.36 -17.49
CA GLU A 67 -16.51 -19.41 -18.73
C GLU A 67 -15.84 -18.65 -19.90
N ASP A 68 -15.14 -17.55 -19.60
CA ASP A 68 -14.47 -16.70 -20.59
C ASP A 68 -12.95 -16.93 -20.70
N GLY A 69 -12.40 -17.93 -20.01
CA GLY A 69 -10.95 -18.18 -19.93
C GLY A 69 -10.17 -17.08 -19.17
N GLY A 70 -10.88 -16.17 -18.51
CA GLY A 70 -10.33 -15.13 -17.65
C GLY A 70 -9.31 -14.24 -18.36
N LYS A 71 -9.67 -13.67 -19.51
CA LYS A 71 -8.75 -12.81 -20.27
C LYS A 71 -8.28 -11.60 -19.45
N ILE A 72 -7.02 -11.22 -19.67
CA ILE A 72 -6.41 -10.04 -19.08
C ILE A 72 -7.07 -8.80 -19.74
N GLY A 73 -7.67 -7.95 -18.91
CA GLY A 73 -8.29 -6.71 -19.36
C GLY A 73 -7.25 -5.61 -19.62
N ALA A 74 -7.73 -4.42 -19.98
CA ALA A 74 -6.88 -3.24 -20.10
C ALA A 74 -6.27 -2.84 -18.75
N ILE A 75 -5.07 -2.25 -18.79
CA ILE A 75 -4.42 -1.70 -17.59
C ILE A 75 -5.24 -0.51 -17.09
N ALA A 76 -5.57 -0.52 -15.79
CA ALA A 76 -6.30 0.55 -15.13
C ALA A 76 -5.38 1.73 -14.78
N TRP A 77 -4.97 2.51 -15.79
CA TRP A 77 -4.05 3.64 -15.64
C TRP A 77 -4.51 4.71 -14.65
N LYS A 78 -5.82 4.99 -14.63
CA LYS A 78 -6.42 5.98 -13.71
C LYS A 78 -6.21 5.55 -12.25
N PRO A 79 -6.68 4.36 -11.79
CA PRO A 79 -6.39 3.90 -10.44
C PRO A 79 -4.88 3.85 -10.12
N LEU A 80 -4.07 3.35 -11.05
CA LEU A 80 -2.62 3.25 -10.84
C LEU A 80 -2.00 4.61 -10.51
N PHE A 81 -2.33 5.64 -11.29
CA PHE A 81 -1.83 7.00 -11.08
C PHE A 81 -2.28 7.57 -9.72
N PHE A 82 -3.58 7.48 -9.40
CA PHE A 82 -4.12 8.08 -8.18
C PHE A 82 -3.59 7.39 -6.90
N ILE A 83 -3.42 6.06 -6.90
CA ILE A 83 -2.88 5.36 -5.74
C ILE A 83 -1.40 5.72 -5.50
N ILE A 84 -0.60 5.82 -6.56
CA ILE A 84 0.80 6.26 -6.45
C ILE A 84 0.86 7.71 -5.98
N ALA A 85 0.07 8.59 -6.60
CA ALA A 85 -0.01 10.00 -6.22
C ALA A 85 -0.44 10.18 -4.76
N GLY A 86 -1.42 9.39 -4.28
CA GLY A 86 -1.86 9.43 -2.89
C GLY A 86 -0.75 9.10 -1.89
N ASN A 87 0.05 8.07 -2.17
CA ASN A 87 1.21 7.72 -1.34
C ASN A 87 2.30 8.81 -1.36
N VAL A 88 2.58 9.40 -2.52
CA VAL A 88 3.55 10.50 -2.64
C VAL A 88 3.08 11.72 -1.86
N VAL A 89 1.81 12.11 -2.02
CA VAL A 89 1.19 13.24 -1.29
C VAL A 89 1.23 12.99 0.23
N PHE A 90 0.96 11.77 0.68
CA PHE A 90 1.06 11.39 2.08
C PHE A 90 2.49 11.53 2.63
N GLY A 91 3.47 11.01 1.89
CA GLY A 91 4.88 11.12 2.25
C GLY A 91 5.34 12.57 2.36
N ILE A 92 4.95 13.42 1.40
CA ILE A 92 5.23 14.87 1.43
C ILE A 92 4.52 15.54 2.61
N ALA A 93 3.27 15.19 2.90
CA ALA A 93 2.54 15.76 4.03
C ALA A 93 3.20 15.43 5.38
N LEU A 94 3.71 14.20 5.56
CA LEU A 94 4.38 13.79 6.78
C LEU A 94 5.80 14.35 6.93
N GLY A 95 6.62 14.21 5.90
CA GLY A 95 8.05 14.56 5.94
C GLY A 95 8.35 16.00 5.54
N GLY A 96 7.39 16.70 4.93
CA GLY A 96 7.65 17.93 4.19
C GLY A 96 8.48 17.65 2.92
N LEU A 97 8.74 18.71 2.15
CA LEU A 97 9.65 18.66 1.01
C LEU A 97 10.64 19.84 1.12
N PRO A 98 11.78 19.65 1.83
CA PRO A 98 12.75 20.72 2.07
C PRO A 98 13.31 21.33 0.79
N ALA A 99 13.44 20.52 -0.28
CA ALA A 99 13.97 20.96 -1.58
C ALA A 99 13.10 22.03 -2.26
N ILE A 100 11.80 22.10 -1.95
CA ILE A 100 10.85 23.06 -2.52
C ILE A 100 10.29 23.99 -1.41
N GLY A 101 10.80 23.88 -0.18
CA GLY A 101 10.36 24.68 0.96
C GLY A 101 8.98 24.31 1.51
N VAL A 102 8.46 23.12 1.21
CA VAL A 102 7.15 22.68 1.73
C VAL A 102 7.33 22.15 3.16
N PRO A 103 6.70 22.77 4.17
CA PRO A 103 6.77 22.28 5.55
C PRO A 103 5.99 20.96 5.73
N ALA A 104 6.32 20.21 6.78
CA ALA A 104 5.54 19.04 7.17
C ALA A 104 4.12 19.49 7.60
N MET A 105 3.11 19.00 6.89
CA MET A 105 1.69 19.25 7.18
C MET A 105 1.13 18.31 8.25
N GLY A 106 1.84 17.21 8.54
CA GLY A 106 1.53 16.26 9.59
C GLY A 106 0.52 15.17 9.21
N LEU A 107 0.31 14.24 10.14
CA LEU A 107 -0.48 13.03 9.95
C LEU A 107 -1.90 13.31 9.50
N ILE A 108 -2.60 14.23 10.18
CA ILE A 108 -4.03 14.45 9.92
C ILE A 108 -4.25 14.94 8.50
N VAL A 109 -3.50 15.96 8.07
CA VAL A 109 -3.56 16.48 6.70
C VAL A 109 -3.15 15.41 5.69
N GLY A 110 -2.09 14.64 6.00
CA GLY A 110 -1.66 13.52 5.18
C GLY A 110 -2.78 12.50 4.95
N ILE A 111 -3.49 12.10 6.01
CA ILE A 111 -4.58 11.12 5.91
C ILE A 111 -5.71 11.66 5.02
N TYR A 112 -6.19 12.88 5.24
CA TYR A 112 -7.24 13.46 4.40
C TYR A 112 -6.80 13.61 2.94
N ALA A 113 -5.57 14.05 2.69
CA ALA A 113 -5.06 14.20 1.34
C ALA A 113 -4.95 12.84 0.64
N LEU A 114 -4.38 11.83 1.33
CA LEU A 114 -4.28 10.47 0.81
C LEU A 114 -5.66 9.87 0.52
N THR A 115 -6.62 10.01 1.43
CA THR A 115 -7.94 9.40 1.26
C THR A 115 -8.72 10.05 0.13
N ILE A 116 -8.65 11.36 -0.02
CA ILE A 116 -9.28 12.08 -1.13
C ILE A 116 -8.65 11.68 -2.47
N VAL A 117 -7.32 11.68 -2.55
CA VAL A 117 -6.61 11.32 -3.79
C VAL A 117 -6.84 9.85 -4.15
N ALA A 118 -6.79 8.94 -3.18
CA ALA A 118 -7.07 7.53 -3.40
C ALA A 118 -8.53 7.29 -3.82
N ALA A 119 -9.49 8.02 -3.25
CA ALA A 119 -10.90 7.89 -3.62
C ALA A 119 -11.17 8.31 -5.07
N MET A 120 -10.36 9.20 -5.66
CA MET A 120 -10.46 9.55 -7.09
C MET A 120 -10.06 8.41 -8.04
N ALA A 121 -9.42 7.35 -7.52
CA ALA A 121 -9.15 6.14 -8.27
C ALA A 121 -10.45 5.39 -8.65
N GLY A 122 -11.48 5.48 -7.81
CA GLY A 122 -12.76 4.80 -8.02
C GLY A 122 -13.59 5.39 -9.17
N ASP A 123 -14.62 4.66 -9.55
CA ASP A 123 -15.62 5.10 -10.55
C ASP A 123 -16.72 5.96 -9.91
N GLU A 124 -17.01 5.74 -8.62
CA GLU A 124 -17.95 6.54 -7.84
C GLU A 124 -17.20 7.38 -6.80
N PHE A 125 -17.29 8.70 -6.91
CA PHE A 125 -16.71 9.63 -5.94
C PHE A 125 -17.82 10.35 -5.15
N LYS A 126 -17.93 10.05 -3.86
CA LYS A 126 -18.90 10.68 -2.96
C LYS A 126 -18.18 11.43 -1.85
N TRP A 127 -18.09 12.76 -2.00
CA TRP A 127 -17.40 13.66 -1.07
C TRP A 127 -17.72 13.41 0.42
N LYS A 128 -18.99 13.16 0.75
CA LYS A 128 -19.42 12.89 2.13
C LYS A 128 -18.82 11.60 2.69
N GLU A 129 -18.87 10.51 1.92
CA GLU A 129 -18.35 9.20 2.34
C GLU A 129 -16.83 9.26 2.50
N VAL A 130 -16.13 9.93 1.58
CA VAL A 130 -14.67 10.10 1.62
C VAL A 130 -14.22 10.89 2.85
N LEU A 131 -14.91 11.99 3.18
CA LEU A 131 -14.58 12.79 4.36
C LEU A 131 -14.90 12.05 5.67
N ILE A 132 -15.99 11.29 5.73
CA ILE A 132 -16.31 10.44 6.89
C ILE A 132 -15.21 9.37 7.05
N LEU A 133 -14.85 8.67 5.98
CA LEU A 133 -13.80 7.67 5.98
C LEU A 133 -12.46 8.27 6.43
N GLY A 134 -12.08 9.42 5.86
CA GLY A 134 -10.87 10.16 6.25
C GLY A 134 -10.86 10.55 7.72
N THR A 135 -12.01 10.97 8.27
CA THR A 135 -12.14 11.31 9.69
C THR A 135 -11.99 10.09 10.59
N ILE A 136 -12.64 8.98 10.26
CA ILE A 136 -12.51 7.71 11.00
C ILE A 136 -11.06 7.25 10.98
N LEU A 137 -10.41 7.28 9.81
CA LEU A 137 -9.00 6.90 9.67
C LEU A 137 -8.07 7.85 10.43
N ALA A 138 -8.32 9.15 10.42
CA ALA A 138 -7.53 10.14 11.15
C ALA A 138 -7.62 9.93 12.66
N ILE A 139 -8.83 9.73 13.19
CA ILE A 139 -9.07 9.41 14.60
C ILE A 139 -8.39 8.09 14.97
N GLY A 140 -8.64 7.03 14.20
CA GLY A 140 -8.06 5.70 14.45
C GLY A 140 -6.54 5.72 14.43
N SER A 141 -5.94 6.42 13.46
CA SER A 141 -4.49 6.57 13.35
C SER A 141 -3.91 7.39 14.49
N TYR A 142 -4.58 8.47 14.91
CA TYR A 142 -4.16 9.25 16.08
C TYR A 142 -4.15 8.38 17.35
N PHE A 143 -5.23 7.64 17.60
CA PHE A 143 -5.30 6.77 18.78
C PHE A 143 -4.28 5.63 18.72
N ALA A 144 -4.13 4.97 17.59
CA ALA A 144 -3.20 3.85 17.44
C ALA A 144 -1.75 4.32 17.58
N PHE A 145 -1.35 5.35 16.83
CA PHE A 145 0.07 5.71 16.72
C PHE A 145 0.51 6.72 17.79
N VAL A 146 -0.31 7.72 18.09
CA VAL A 146 0.08 8.79 19.03
C VAL A 146 -0.25 8.38 20.46
N TYR A 147 -1.47 7.89 20.71
CA TYR A 147 -1.89 7.57 22.07
C TYR A 147 -1.37 6.20 22.54
N MET A 148 -1.61 5.14 21.77
CA MET A 148 -1.30 3.77 22.18
C MET A 148 0.17 3.41 22.01
N LEU A 149 0.78 3.80 20.89
CA LEU A 149 2.19 3.51 20.59
C LEU A 149 3.16 4.64 20.98
N ASN A 150 2.65 5.80 21.39
CA ASN A 150 3.47 6.95 21.82
C ASN A 150 4.54 7.38 20.79
N LEU A 151 4.23 7.25 19.50
CA LEU A 151 5.16 7.60 18.43
C LEU A 151 5.29 9.12 18.28
N GLN A 152 6.53 9.59 18.21
CA GLN A 152 6.86 11.01 18.03
C GLN A 152 7.03 11.34 16.54
N PHE A 153 5.95 11.77 15.89
CA PHE A 153 5.98 12.30 14.53
C PHE A 153 4.96 13.45 14.40
N PRO A 154 5.11 14.36 13.41
CA PRO A 154 4.24 15.53 13.29
C PRO A 154 2.79 15.12 13.04
N VAL A 155 1.92 15.37 14.02
CA VAL A 155 0.47 15.12 13.88
C VAL A 155 -0.20 16.29 13.17
N TRP A 156 0.20 17.49 13.57
CA TRP A 156 -0.32 18.76 13.07
C TRP A 156 0.71 19.43 12.17
N PRO A 157 0.27 20.39 11.35
CA PRO A 157 1.19 21.16 10.53
C PRO A 157 2.23 21.89 11.38
N SER A 158 3.48 21.87 10.95
CA SER A 158 4.60 22.42 11.72
C SER A 158 4.50 23.93 11.97
N PHE A 159 3.62 24.63 11.24
CA PHE A 159 3.35 26.06 11.45
C PHE A 159 2.31 26.34 12.55
N ILE A 160 1.55 25.34 13.01
CA ILE A 160 0.56 25.48 14.11
C ILE A 160 1.20 25.17 15.48
N VAL A 161 2.18 24.27 15.51
CA VAL A 161 2.79 23.75 16.76
C VAL A 161 4.10 24.48 17.10
N ARG A 162 4.25 25.74 16.69
CA ARG A 162 5.46 26.53 17.02
C ARG A 162 5.41 27.03 18.46
#